data_AF-A0A3E1D9C0-F1
#
_entry.id   AF-A0A3E1D9C0-F1
#
_cell.length_a   1.000
_cell.length_b   1.000
_cell.length_c   1.000
_cell.angle_alpha   90.00
_cell.angle_beta   90.00
_cell.angle_gamma   90.00
#
_symmetry.space_group_name_H-M   'P 1'
#
loop_
_entity.id
_entity.type
_entity.pdbx_description
1 polymer ?
#
loop_
_entity_poly.entity_id
_entity_poly.type
_entity_poly.pdbx_seq_one_letter_code
_entity_poly.pdbx_strand_id
1 'polypeptide(L)'
;MQKLEDRIYQWFLKRASSDSGKVRTKGIMAKLCADIVNNPIDLRKALKNLQADGRLVFSADPRGEPISSSITVIRPIVKTLPHEDQWQSVLEEVGLPEKDIAALRPLYVALDGFNVRHMEVLLAGLRKLRNEQHLVAGQPSFIVSASYLMGSSKLISSLDGKSLRSFGIDLDQYPTRTPYVMVGGGGENPKTVILVENPIAFESAIRSTAATQHAFVCTFGFGLSNSASEYGNQLAGAIETGGAILLRRTEGAHISFDQVLQHPEIHFWGDLDIAGMQIFERIASKIPHLKLSALYEPMIQAVALPAGRHPYVAAVGKTGQKPFRFTRSDTGALLGHCDKWAVDQEIVSEHDLQIHAGAVLQLR
;
A
#
# COMPACT_ATOMS: atom_id res chain seq x y z
N MET A 1 18.61 15.84 24.92
CA MET A 1 19.49 17.03 24.80
C MET A 1 20.73 16.62 24.02
N GLN A 2 21.03 17.31 22.91
CA GLN A 2 22.23 17.03 22.09
C GLN A 2 23.48 17.55 22.82
N LYS A 3 24.56 16.76 22.87
CA LYS A 3 25.81 17.15 23.56
C LYS A 3 26.40 18.43 22.95
N LEU A 4 27.06 19.25 23.77
CA LEU A 4 27.62 20.54 23.34
C LEU A 4 28.63 20.36 22.19
N GLU A 5 29.43 19.30 22.27
CA GLU A 5 30.40 18.89 21.24
C GLU A 5 29.73 18.64 19.89
N ASP A 6 28.58 17.95 19.87
CA ASP A 6 27.87 17.64 18.62
C ASP A 6 27.28 18.91 17.99
N ARG A 7 26.81 19.86 18.79
CA ARG A 7 26.31 21.17 18.31
C ARG A 7 27.44 21.98 17.67
N ILE A 8 28.62 22.01 18.30
CA ILE A 8 29.82 22.68 17.78
C ILE A 8 30.29 22.01 16.49
N TYR A 9 30.35 20.68 16.46
CA TYR A 9 30.77 19.93 15.28
C TYR A 9 29.84 20.16 14.08
N GLN A 10 28.52 20.15 14.28
CA GLN A 10 27.55 20.48 13.24
C GLN A 10 27.68 21.92 12.73
N TRP A 11 28.00 22.86 13.62
CA TRP A 11 28.26 24.25 13.24
C TRP A 11 29.49 24.36 12.32
N PHE A 12 30.54 23.58 12.59
CA PHE A 12 31.73 23.49 11.74
C PHE A 12 31.44 22.82 10.40
N LEU A 13 30.67 21.72 10.37
CA LEU A 13 30.30 21.02 9.13
C LEU A 13 29.54 21.92 8.14
N LYS A 14 28.67 22.81 8.65
CA LYS A 14 27.92 23.77 7.82
C LYS A 14 28.78 24.88 7.21
N ARG A 15 29.94 25.17 7.80
CA ARG A 15 30.79 26.31 7.41
C ARG A 15 32.13 25.90 6.80
N ALA A 16 32.47 24.63 6.88
CA ALA A 16 33.62 24.05 6.20
C ALA A 16 33.40 24.09 4.68
N SER A 17 34.41 24.55 3.96
CA SER A 17 34.45 24.43 2.49
C SER A 17 34.24 22.97 2.07
N SER A 18 33.46 22.76 1.01
CA SER A 18 33.17 21.44 0.44
C SER A 18 34.45 20.70 0.04
N ASP A 19 35.38 21.41 -0.60
CA ASP A 19 36.60 20.82 -1.19
C ASP A 19 37.76 20.68 -0.20
N SER A 20 37.92 21.63 0.73
CA SER A 20 39.08 21.68 1.62
C SER A 20 38.80 21.27 3.06
N GLY A 21 37.53 21.20 3.46
CA GLY A 21 37.12 20.94 4.85
C GLY A 21 37.59 22.02 5.84
N LYS A 22 38.15 23.14 5.38
CA LYS A 22 38.76 24.17 6.24
C LYS A 22 37.78 25.28 6.60
N VAL A 23 37.90 25.77 7.83
CA VAL A 23 37.22 26.97 8.34
C VAL A 23 38.29 27.95 8.85
N ARG A 24 38.18 29.23 8.47
CA ARG A 24 39.14 30.25 8.94
C ARG A 24 38.96 30.51 10.43
N THR A 25 40.09 30.56 11.15
CA THR A 25 40.11 30.70 12.61
C THR A 25 39.82 32.12 13.10
N LYS A 26 39.99 33.13 12.24
CA LYS A 26 39.80 34.54 12.61
C LYS A 26 38.38 34.81 13.11
N GLY A 27 38.25 35.18 14.37
CA GLY A 27 36.98 35.50 15.02
C GLY A 27 36.08 34.29 15.31
N ILE A 28 36.60 33.06 15.21
CA ILE A 28 35.80 31.83 15.37
C ILE A 28 35.26 31.69 16.79
N MET A 29 36.06 32.02 17.81
CA MET A 29 35.66 31.90 19.22
C MET A 29 34.51 32.85 19.57
N ALA A 30 34.57 34.10 19.09
CA ALA A 30 33.48 35.07 19.29
C ALA A 30 32.17 34.61 18.62
N LYS A 31 32.27 34.05 17.40
CA LYS A 31 31.11 33.52 16.67
C LYS A 31 30.51 32.28 17.33
N LEU A 32 31.33 31.35 17.83
CA LEU A 32 30.87 30.17 18.54
C LEU A 32 30.21 30.53 19.89
N CYS A 33 30.75 31.53 20.59
CA CYS A 33 30.15 32.04 21.82
C CYS A 33 28.77 32.68 21.57
N ALA A 34 28.62 33.42 20.47
CA ALA A 34 27.36 34.03 20.07
C ALA A 34 26.33 32.97 19.60
N ASP A 35 26.77 31.99 18.81
CA ASP A 35 25.85 31.07 18.12
C ASP A 35 25.46 29.83 18.93
N ILE A 36 26.28 29.38 19.90
CA ILE A 36 26.11 28.06 20.53
C ILE A 36 26.10 28.09 22.06
N VAL A 37 27.11 28.70 22.68
CA VAL A 37 27.28 28.66 24.14
C VAL A 37 27.98 29.92 24.65
N ASN A 38 27.34 30.67 25.54
CA ASN A 38 27.91 31.89 26.12
C ASN A 38 28.90 31.62 27.28
N ASN A 39 29.64 30.51 27.21
CA ASN A 39 30.69 30.15 28.17
C ASN A 39 31.99 29.79 27.43
N PRO A 40 33.01 30.67 27.46
CA PRO A 40 34.29 30.42 26.81
C PRO A 40 35.04 29.20 27.35
N ILE A 41 34.83 28.82 28.61
CA ILE A 41 35.51 27.67 29.22
C ILE A 41 34.96 26.35 28.64
N ASP A 42 33.64 26.23 28.59
CA ASP A 42 32.97 25.05 28.03
C ASP A 42 33.27 24.90 26.53
N LEU A 43 33.33 26.02 25.82
CA LEU A 43 33.71 26.04 24.40
C LEU A 43 35.12 25.50 24.17
N ARG A 44 36.11 25.95 24.95
CA ARG A 44 37.50 25.46 24.84
C ARG A 44 37.59 23.97 25.17
N LYS A 45 36.87 23.52 26.21
CA LYS A 45 36.81 22.09 26.57
C LYS A 45 36.22 21.26 25.44
N ALA A 46 35.12 21.71 24.84
CA ALA A 46 34.47 21.02 23.74
C ALA A 46 35.33 20.98 22.46
N LEU A 47 36.04 22.07 22.12
CA LEU A 47 36.97 22.09 20.99
C LEU A 47 38.15 21.13 21.20
N LYS A 48 38.69 21.06 22.43
CA LYS A 48 39.75 20.13 22.79
C LYS A 48 39.27 18.68 22.71
N ASN A 49 38.05 18.38 23.15
CA ASN A 49 37.44 17.06 23.03
C ASN A 49 37.26 16.67 21.55
N LEU A 50 36.72 17.57 20.72
CA LEU A 50 36.56 17.33 19.28
C LEU A 50 37.89 17.14 18.53
N GLN A 51 38.95 17.80 19.01
CA GLN A 51 40.31 17.59 18.50
C GLN A 51 40.86 16.22 18.90
N ALA A 52 40.71 15.84 20.18
CA ALA A 52 41.13 14.53 20.69
C ALA A 52 40.38 13.37 20.02
N ASP A 53 39.10 13.57 19.71
CA ASP A 53 38.23 12.63 19.00
C ASP A 53 38.53 12.56 17.49
N GLY A 54 39.52 13.31 16.99
CA GLY A 54 39.90 13.33 15.58
C GLY A 54 38.87 13.98 14.64
N ARG A 55 37.86 14.67 15.18
CA ARG A 55 36.81 15.33 14.39
C ARG A 55 37.23 16.71 13.88
N LEU A 56 38.17 17.37 14.58
CA LEU A 56 38.77 18.65 14.19
C LEU A 56 40.30 18.55 14.24
N VAL A 57 40.98 19.21 13.31
CA VAL A 57 42.45 19.33 13.31
C VAL A 57 42.83 20.81 13.27
N PHE A 58 43.53 21.26 14.31
CA PHE A 58 44.05 22.63 14.43
C PHE A 58 45.25 22.66 15.39
N SER A 59 46.04 23.72 15.33
CA SER A 59 47.08 23.99 16.34
C SER A 59 46.46 24.85 17.44
N ALA A 60 46.71 24.53 18.71
CA ALA A 60 46.14 25.23 19.85
C ALA A 60 47.22 25.92 20.70
N ASP A 61 46.88 27.02 21.37
CA ASP A 61 47.70 27.64 22.41
C ASP A 61 47.63 26.85 23.74
N PRO A 62 48.39 27.22 24.78
CA PRO A 62 48.32 26.57 26.11
C PRO A 62 46.94 26.63 26.78
N ARG A 63 46.04 27.51 26.33
CA ARG A 63 44.67 27.66 26.84
C ARG A 63 43.67 26.84 26.02
N GLY A 64 44.10 26.19 24.94
CA GLY A 64 43.25 25.41 24.04
C GLY A 64 42.55 26.24 22.96
N GLU A 65 42.99 27.48 22.72
CA GLU A 65 42.46 28.32 21.64
C GLU A 65 43.14 28.01 20.30
N PRO A 66 42.39 27.91 19.20
CA PRO A 66 42.98 27.63 17.90
C PRO A 66 43.87 28.80 17.43
N ILE A 67 45.15 28.53 17.19
CA ILE A 67 46.16 29.49 16.68
C ILE A 67 46.51 29.28 15.21
N SER A 68 46.15 28.13 14.63
CA SER A 68 46.32 27.90 13.20
C SER A 68 45.43 28.84 12.39
N SER A 69 45.86 29.22 11.18
CA SER A 69 45.08 30.09 10.28
C SER A 69 43.72 29.48 9.87
N SER A 70 43.61 28.16 9.92
CA SER A 70 42.38 27.40 9.71
C SER A 70 42.23 26.23 10.68
N ILE A 71 40.98 25.84 10.91
CA ILE A 71 40.58 24.57 11.54
C ILE A 71 40.11 23.65 10.42
N THR A 72 40.69 22.46 10.31
CA THR A 72 40.25 21.42 9.36
C THR A 72 39.19 20.55 10.03
N VAL A 73 38.02 20.43 9.39
CA VAL A 73 36.90 19.61 9.85
C VAL A 73 37.01 18.27 9.16
N ILE A 74 37.20 17.20 9.94
CA ILE A 74 37.21 15.84 9.42
C ILE A 74 35.74 15.42 9.25
N ARG A 75 35.27 15.37 8.00
CA ARG A 75 33.91 14.90 7.69
C ARG A 75 33.83 13.39 7.99
N PRO A 76 32.71 12.88 8.53
CA PRO A 76 32.53 11.45 8.65
C PRO A 76 32.59 10.85 7.25
N ILE A 77 33.44 9.84 7.05
CA ILE A 77 33.36 9.03 5.84
C ILE A 77 32.01 8.32 5.91
N VAL A 78 31.03 8.80 5.15
CA VAL A 78 29.81 8.04 4.90
C VAL A 78 30.29 6.85 4.10
N LYS A 79 30.40 5.70 4.76
CA LYS A 79 30.78 4.46 4.10
C LYS A 79 29.60 4.09 3.21
N THR A 80 29.70 4.44 1.92
CA THR A 80 28.78 3.99 0.89
C THR A 80 28.72 2.47 0.95
N LEU A 81 27.50 1.94 0.79
CA LEU A 81 27.34 0.50 0.78
C LEU A 81 28.00 -0.03 -0.50
N PRO A 82 28.70 -1.18 -0.48
CA PRO A 82 29.41 -1.67 -1.67
C PRO A 82 28.51 -1.81 -2.91
N HIS A 83 27.24 -2.18 -2.73
CA HIS A 83 26.27 -2.28 -3.81
C HIS A 83 25.78 -0.92 -4.34
N GLU A 84 25.88 0.15 -3.55
CA GLU A 84 25.59 1.52 -3.99
C GLU A 84 26.66 2.01 -4.96
N ASP A 85 27.94 1.83 -4.61
CA ASP A 85 29.06 2.20 -5.48
C ASP A 85 29.06 1.39 -6.78
N GLN A 86 28.82 0.07 -6.67
CA GLN A 86 28.69 -0.80 -7.84
C GLN A 86 27.55 -0.36 -8.76
N TRP A 87 26.39 -0.02 -8.20
CA TRP A 87 25.26 0.44 -9.00
C TRP A 87 25.56 1.77 -9.68
N GLN A 88 26.21 2.70 -8.97
CA GLN A 88 26.61 3.99 -9.53
C GLN A 88 27.60 3.80 -10.70
N SER A 89 28.60 2.91 -10.57
CA SER A 89 29.53 2.61 -11.66
C SER A 89 28.82 2.03 -12.89
N VAL A 90 27.90 1.09 -12.70
CA VAL A 90 27.10 0.51 -13.81
C VAL A 90 26.27 1.57 -14.52
N LEU A 91 25.69 2.53 -13.80
CA LEU A 91 24.92 3.62 -14.41
C LEU A 91 25.79 4.58 -15.23
N GLU A 92 27.00 4.87 -14.76
CA GLU A 92 27.94 5.78 -15.42
C GLU A 92 28.57 5.18 -16.68
N GLU A 93 28.91 3.88 -16.64
CA GLU A 93 29.54 3.18 -17.77
C GLU A 93 28.62 3.06 -19.00
N VAL A 94 27.30 3.02 -18.80
CA VAL A 94 26.31 2.81 -19.87
C VAL A 94 25.97 4.10 -20.64
N GLY A 95 26.49 5.25 -20.21
CA GLY A 95 26.36 6.53 -20.93
C GLY A 95 24.92 7.05 -20.99
N LEU A 96 24.14 6.83 -19.92
CA LEU A 96 22.78 7.35 -19.81
C LEU A 96 22.77 8.87 -19.60
N PRO A 97 21.70 9.58 -19.99
CA PRO A 97 21.51 10.98 -19.62
C PRO A 97 21.55 11.16 -18.09
N GLU A 98 22.09 12.27 -17.61
CA GLU A 98 22.23 12.55 -16.18
C GLU A 98 20.88 12.46 -15.42
N LYS A 99 19.79 12.88 -16.08
CA LYS A 99 18.42 12.73 -15.56
C LYS A 99 18.05 11.27 -15.28
N ASP A 100 18.41 10.36 -16.20
CA ASP A 100 18.12 8.94 -16.09
C ASP A 100 18.98 8.28 -15.00
N ILE A 101 20.26 8.67 -14.91
CA ILE A 101 21.16 8.23 -13.83
C ILE A 101 20.60 8.66 -12.47
N ALA A 102 20.20 9.92 -12.34
CA ALA A 102 19.62 10.45 -11.11
C ALA A 102 18.31 9.74 -10.74
N ALA A 103 17.49 9.39 -11.73
CA ALA A 103 16.24 8.66 -11.52
C ALA A 103 16.47 7.22 -11.04
N LEU A 104 17.50 6.54 -11.55
CA LEU A 104 17.78 5.13 -11.21
C LEU A 104 18.69 4.96 -10.00
N ARG A 105 19.45 5.98 -9.61
CA ARG A 105 20.36 5.92 -8.46
C ARG A 105 19.70 5.32 -7.20
N PRO A 106 18.49 5.74 -6.76
CA PRO A 106 17.89 5.24 -5.51
C PRO A 106 17.57 3.75 -5.49
N LEU A 107 17.59 3.07 -6.65
CA LEU A 107 17.29 1.63 -6.72
C LEU A 107 18.30 0.78 -5.94
N TYR A 108 19.50 1.27 -5.63
CA TYR A 108 20.51 0.54 -4.86
C TYR A 108 19.99 -0.09 -3.57
N VAL A 109 18.99 0.54 -2.93
CA VAL A 109 18.35 0.06 -1.70
C VAL A 109 17.80 -1.37 -1.84
N ALA A 110 17.32 -1.74 -3.02
CA ALA A 110 16.74 -3.05 -3.30
C ALA A 110 17.75 -4.04 -3.91
N LEU A 111 19.01 -3.62 -4.13
CA LEU A 111 20.04 -4.39 -4.84
C LEU A 111 21.06 -5.04 -3.90
N ASP A 112 20.79 -5.08 -2.60
CA ASP A 112 21.65 -5.80 -1.69
C ASP A 112 21.73 -7.29 -2.08
N GLY A 113 22.95 -7.83 -2.13
CA GLY A 113 23.26 -9.16 -2.65
C GLY A 113 23.37 -9.27 -4.18
N PHE A 114 23.12 -8.21 -4.96
CA PHE A 114 23.40 -8.20 -6.39
C PHE A 114 24.90 -7.95 -6.63
N ASN A 115 25.45 -8.59 -7.66
CA ASN A 115 26.78 -8.26 -8.18
C ASN A 115 26.66 -7.34 -9.41
N VAL A 116 27.79 -6.81 -9.88
CA VAL A 116 27.86 -5.90 -11.05
C VAL A 116 27.15 -6.48 -12.28
N ARG A 117 27.36 -7.77 -12.60
CA ARG A 117 26.71 -8.42 -13.74
C ARG A 117 25.19 -8.48 -13.60
N HIS A 118 24.67 -8.74 -12.39
CA HIS A 118 23.23 -8.71 -12.13
C HIS A 118 22.67 -7.29 -12.34
N MET A 119 23.40 -6.28 -11.88
CA MET A 119 23.02 -4.87 -12.05
C MET A 119 23.01 -4.44 -13.52
N GLU A 120 24.00 -4.85 -14.32
CA GLU A 120 24.05 -4.60 -15.76
C GLU A 120 22.83 -5.22 -16.48
N VAL A 121 22.51 -6.48 -16.17
CA VAL A 121 21.34 -7.17 -16.76
C VAL A 121 20.04 -6.49 -16.33
N LEU A 122 19.93 -6.07 -15.08
CA LEU A 122 18.77 -5.31 -14.60
C LEU A 122 18.62 -3.99 -15.36
N LEU A 123 19.70 -3.23 -15.53
CA LEU A 123 19.70 -1.96 -16.25
C LEU A 123 19.30 -2.14 -17.71
N ALA A 124 19.84 -3.16 -18.38
CA ALA A 124 19.45 -3.52 -19.74
C ALA A 124 17.95 -3.87 -19.82
N GLY A 125 17.45 -4.64 -18.85
CA GLY A 125 16.02 -4.99 -18.71
C GLY A 125 15.12 -3.77 -18.54
N LEU A 126 15.49 -2.83 -17.66
CA LEU A 126 14.76 -1.59 -17.43
C LEU A 126 14.73 -0.70 -18.69
N ARG A 127 15.85 -0.58 -19.41
CA ARG A 127 15.91 0.16 -20.68
C ARG A 127 15.01 -0.47 -21.74
N LYS A 128 15.03 -1.80 -21.85
CA LYS A 128 14.19 -2.55 -22.78
C LYS A 128 12.72 -2.36 -22.46
N LEU A 129 12.34 -2.50 -21.18
CA LEU A 129 10.96 -2.29 -20.72
C LEU A 129 10.46 -0.88 -21.02
N ARG A 130 11.29 0.15 -20.77
CA ARG A 130 10.93 1.54 -21.09
C ARG A 130 10.61 1.75 -22.57
N ASN A 131 11.35 1.09 -23.46
CA ASN A 131 11.15 1.23 -24.91
C ASN A 131 9.96 0.40 -25.41
N GLU A 132 9.70 -0.76 -24.81
CA GLU A 132 8.69 -1.73 -25.24
C GLU A 132 7.40 -1.70 -24.43
N GLN A 133 7.24 -0.77 -23.48
CA GLN A 133 6.08 -0.70 -22.57
C GLN A 133 4.72 -0.75 -23.29
N HIS A 134 4.62 -0.10 -24.45
CA HIS A 134 3.41 -0.11 -25.28
C HIS A 134 3.03 -1.50 -25.83
N LEU A 135 4.00 -2.42 -25.99
CA LEU A 135 3.76 -3.80 -26.45
C LEU A 135 3.20 -4.69 -25.35
N VAL A 136 3.42 -4.32 -24.09
CA VAL A 136 3.04 -5.10 -22.91
C VAL A 136 2.03 -4.38 -22.01
N ALA A 137 1.45 -3.28 -22.49
CA ALA A 137 0.39 -2.57 -21.80
C ALA A 137 -0.81 -3.48 -21.53
N GLY A 138 -1.35 -3.42 -20.31
CA GLY A 138 -2.44 -4.27 -19.83
C GLY A 138 -2.00 -5.67 -19.38
N GLN A 139 -0.74 -6.08 -19.60
CA GLN A 139 -0.25 -7.35 -19.08
C GLN A 139 0.01 -7.27 -17.56
N PRO A 140 -0.20 -8.36 -16.81
CA PRO A 140 0.04 -8.36 -15.38
C PRO A 140 1.49 -8.02 -15.00
N SER A 141 1.69 -7.21 -13.96
CA SER A 141 3.00 -6.71 -13.56
C SER A 141 4.02 -7.80 -13.27
N PHE A 142 3.57 -8.95 -12.75
CA PHE A 142 4.44 -10.10 -12.47
C PHE A 142 4.95 -10.79 -13.74
N ILE A 143 4.16 -10.80 -14.82
CA ILE A 143 4.58 -11.32 -16.13
C ILE A 143 5.60 -10.37 -16.72
N VAL A 144 5.27 -9.07 -16.76
CA VAL A 144 6.16 -8.02 -17.27
C VAL A 144 7.50 -8.03 -16.52
N SER A 145 7.46 -8.15 -15.19
CA SER A 145 8.66 -8.26 -14.36
C SER A 145 9.49 -9.49 -14.74
N ALA A 146 8.88 -10.68 -14.86
CA ALA A 146 9.63 -11.88 -15.21
C ALA A 146 10.22 -11.82 -16.63
N SER A 147 9.49 -11.26 -17.60
CA SER A 147 9.91 -11.17 -18.99
C SER A 147 11.05 -10.17 -19.21
N TYR A 148 11.11 -9.08 -18.44
CA TYR A 148 12.10 -8.01 -18.65
C TYR A 148 13.18 -7.94 -17.57
N LEU A 149 12.87 -8.35 -16.34
CA LEU A 149 13.72 -8.16 -15.16
C LEU A 149 14.17 -9.53 -14.63
N MET A 150 15.15 -10.11 -15.32
CA MET A 150 15.93 -11.27 -14.84
C MET A 150 15.09 -12.51 -14.48
N GLY A 151 13.93 -12.73 -15.12
CA GLY A 151 13.07 -13.87 -14.80
C GLY A 151 12.33 -13.75 -13.45
N SER A 152 12.47 -12.62 -12.73
CA SER A 152 11.84 -12.43 -11.43
C SER A 152 10.47 -11.80 -11.58
N SER A 153 9.44 -12.47 -11.05
CA SER A 153 8.07 -11.94 -11.01
C SER A 153 7.85 -10.82 -9.98
N LYS A 154 8.86 -10.49 -9.16
CA LYS A 154 8.73 -9.54 -8.03
C LYS A 154 9.62 -8.31 -8.13
N LEU A 155 10.57 -8.28 -9.07
CA LEU A 155 11.53 -7.17 -9.16
C LEU A 155 10.83 -5.83 -9.39
N ILE A 156 9.85 -5.76 -10.29
CA ILE A 156 9.14 -4.50 -10.56
C ILE A 156 8.45 -3.91 -9.32
N SER A 157 7.96 -4.76 -8.40
CA SER A 157 7.27 -4.34 -7.18
C SER A 157 8.20 -4.14 -5.98
N SER A 158 9.42 -4.68 -6.03
CA SER A 158 10.44 -4.53 -4.99
C SER A 158 11.33 -3.30 -5.21
N LEU A 159 11.40 -2.80 -6.45
CA LEU A 159 12.10 -1.57 -6.82
C LEU A 159 11.27 -0.32 -6.45
N ASP A 160 11.95 0.80 -6.21
CA ASP A 160 11.27 2.06 -5.88
C ASP A 160 10.45 2.57 -7.08
N GLY A 161 9.13 2.56 -6.94
CA GLY A 161 8.22 2.92 -8.03
C GLY A 161 8.29 4.39 -8.44
N LYS A 162 8.80 5.29 -7.59
CA LYS A 162 9.02 6.71 -7.97
C LYS A 162 10.21 6.85 -8.90
N SER A 163 11.29 6.11 -8.62
CA SER A 163 12.49 6.00 -9.46
C SER A 163 12.15 5.44 -10.84
N LEU A 164 11.37 4.35 -10.90
CA LEU A 164 10.93 3.75 -12.17
C LEU A 164 10.08 4.71 -13.01
N ARG A 165 9.12 5.42 -12.41
CA ARG A 165 8.32 6.44 -13.09
C ARG A 165 9.17 7.61 -13.58
N SER A 166 10.11 8.08 -12.76
CA SER A 166 11.03 9.17 -13.13
C SER A 166 11.95 8.79 -14.30
N PHE A 167 12.31 7.52 -14.41
CA PHE A 167 13.07 6.95 -15.53
C PHE A 167 12.22 6.77 -16.79
N GLY A 168 10.88 6.83 -16.69
CA GLY A 168 9.95 6.76 -17.81
C GLY A 168 9.21 5.43 -17.97
N ILE A 169 9.17 4.59 -16.93
CA ILE A 169 8.36 3.38 -16.89
C ILE A 169 7.04 3.69 -16.20
N ASP A 170 5.95 3.61 -16.96
CA ASP A 170 4.61 3.83 -16.43
C ASP A 170 4.06 2.54 -15.82
N LEU A 171 4.11 2.46 -14.49
CA LEU A 171 3.67 1.29 -13.73
C LEU A 171 2.15 1.09 -13.77
N ASP A 172 1.38 2.12 -14.08
CA ASP A 172 -0.09 2.07 -14.06
C ASP A 172 -0.64 1.29 -15.27
N GLN A 173 0.21 1.05 -16.28
CA GLN A 173 -0.09 0.19 -17.44
C GLN A 173 -0.07 -1.30 -17.11
N TYR A 174 0.44 -1.69 -15.93
CA TYR A 174 0.62 -3.10 -15.55
C TYR A 174 -0.25 -3.46 -14.36
N PRO A 175 -1.46 -4.01 -14.57
CA PRO A 175 -2.30 -4.44 -13.47
C PRO A 175 -1.54 -5.43 -12.57
N THR A 176 -1.54 -5.19 -11.26
CA THR A 176 -0.81 -6.05 -10.32
C THR A 176 -1.45 -7.42 -10.16
N ARG A 177 -2.76 -7.53 -10.41
CA ARG A 177 -3.53 -8.78 -10.31
C ARG A 177 -4.65 -8.76 -11.32
N THR A 178 -4.92 -9.92 -11.92
CA THR A 178 -6.20 -10.16 -12.58
C THR A 178 -7.23 -10.43 -11.49
N PRO A 179 -8.26 -9.58 -11.31
CA PRO A 179 -9.28 -9.86 -10.31
C PRO A 179 -10.14 -11.04 -10.80
N TYR A 180 -10.37 -11.99 -9.90
CA TYR A 180 -11.24 -13.13 -10.15
C TYR A 180 -12.46 -13.03 -9.25
N VAL A 181 -13.62 -13.31 -9.82
CA VAL A 181 -14.91 -13.27 -9.12
C VAL A 181 -15.62 -14.58 -9.42
N MET A 182 -16.14 -15.26 -8.41
CA MET A 182 -16.99 -16.43 -8.59
C MET A 182 -18.43 -16.00 -8.82
N VAL A 183 -19.09 -16.76 -9.69
CA VAL A 183 -20.53 -16.70 -9.90
C VAL A 183 -21.11 -18.11 -9.76
N GLY A 184 -22.27 -18.22 -9.13
CA GLY A 184 -23.03 -19.46 -9.02
C GLY A 184 -24.53 -19.22 -8.92
N GLY A 185 -25.32 -20.20 -9.38
CA GLY A 185 -26.78 -20.11 -9.44
C GLY A 185 -27.32 -19.28 -10.61
N GLY A 186 -28.63 -19.15 -10.71
CA GLY A 186 -29.34 -18.20 -11.57
C GLY A 186 -29.61 -18.64 -13.01
N GLY A 187 -29.05 -19.77 -13.46
CA GLY A 187 -29.21 -20.23 -14.84
C GLY A 187 -28.75 -19.18 -15.87
N GLU A 188 -29.39 -19.11 -17.03
CA GLU A 188 -29.03 -18.12 -18.07
C GLU A 188 -29.52 -16.71 -17.77
N ASN A 189 -30.65 -16.59 -17.08
CA ASN A 189 -31.35 -15.35 -16.81
C ASN A 189 -31.76 -15.30 -15.34
N PRO A 190 -30.83 -14.94 -14.43
CA PRO A 190 -31.17 -14.78 -13.03
C PRO A 190 -32.24 -13.70 -12.87
N LYS A 191 -33.18 -13.90 -11.93
CA LYS A 191 -34.14 -12.85 -11.55
C LYS A 191 -33.45 -11.69 -10.83
N THR A 192 -32.36 -11.99 -10.12
CA THR A 192 -31.61 -11.05 -9.30
C THR A 192 -30.16 -11.50 -9.24
N VAL A 193 -29.25 -10.53 -9.23
CA VAL A 193 -27.83 -10.73 -8.95
C VAL A 193 -27.54 -10.27 -7.52
N ILE A 194 -26.90 -11.10 -6.72
CA ILE A 194 -26.59 -10.81 -5.33
C ILE A 194 -25.07 -10.82 -5.15
N LEU A 195 -24.51 -9.64 -4.88
CA LEU A 195 -23.11 -9.45 -4.52
C LEU A 195 -22.93 -9.87 -3.06
N VAL A 196 -22.13 -10.91 -2.83
CA VAL A 196 -21.87 -11.50 -1.52
C VAL A 196 -20.44 -11.18 -1.10
N GLU A 197 -20.28 -10.58 0.08
CA GLU A 197 -18.97 -10.27 0.64
C GLU A 197 -18.19 -11.54 1.04
N ASN A 198 -18.81 -12.42 1.82
CA ASN A 198 -18.14 -13.55 2.44
C ASN A 198 -18.23 -14.83 1.58
N PRO A 199 -17.10 -15.46 1.24
CA PRO A 199 -17.05 -16.74 0.52
C PRO A 199 -17.85 -17.89 1.17
N ILE A 200 -17.91 -17.95 2.50
CA ILE A 200 -18.63 -19.01 3.23
C ILE A 200 -20.13 -18.83 3.04
N ALA A 201 -20.63 -17.60 3.21
CA ALA A 201 -22.01 -17.25 2.95
C ALA A 201 -22.41 -17.50 1.48
N PHE A 202 -21.51 -17.21 0.54
CA PHE A 202 -21.69 -17.53 -0.88
C PHE A 202 -21.86 -19.04 -1.11
N GLU A 203 -20.99 -19.88 -0.55
CA GLU A 203 -21.07 -21.34 -0.71
C GLU A 203 -22.37 -21.92 -0.14
N SER A 204 -22.86 -21.38 0.98
CA SER A 204 -24.17 -21.73 1.52
C SER A 204 -25.30 -21.31 0.57
N ALA A 205 -25.24 -20.10 0.03
CA ALA A 205 -26.25 -19.56 -0.86
C ALA A 205 -26.41 -20.35 -2.15
N ILE A 206 -25.31 -20.71 -2.81
CA ILE A 206 -25.35 -21.46 -4.09
C ILE A 206 -25.83 -22.92 -3.92
N ARG A 207 -25.77 -23.47 -2.70
CA ARG A 207 -26.28 -24.82 -2.38
C ARG A 207 -27.77 -24.81 -2.03
N SER A 208 -28.31 -23.65 -1.68
CA SER A 208 -29.73 -23.49 -1.38
C SER A 208 -30.57 -23.51 -2.65
N THR A 209 -31.88 -23.74 -2.50
CA THR A 209 -32.83 -23.66 -3.62
C THR A 209 -32.96 -22.24 -4.20
N ALA A 210 -32.55 -21.19 -3.48
CA ALA A 210 -32.51 -19.81 -3.99
C ALA A 210 -31.60 -19.67 -5.22
N ALA A 211 -30.54 -20.50 -5.30
CA ALA A 211 -29.63 -20.55 -6.43
C ALA A 211 -30.29 -21.01 -7.74
N THR A 212 -31.51 -21.53 -7.71
CA THR A 212 -32.26 -21.84 -8.94
C THR A 212 -32.80 -20.60 -9.65
N GLN A 213 -32.99 -19.49 -8.92
CA GLN A 213 -33.60 -18.27 -9.45
C GLN A 213 -32.67 -17.05 -9.40
N HIS A 214 -31.65 -17.07 -8.55
CA HIS A 214 -30.76 -15.94 -8.33
C HIS A 214 -29.31 -16.32 -8.60
N ALA A 215 -28.55 -15.38 -9.14
CA ALA A 215 -27.10 -15.50 -9.29
C ALA A 215 -26.42 -14.85 -8.09
N PHE A 216 -25.54 -15.59 -7.44
CA PHE A 216 -24.68 -15.08 -6.37
C PHE A 216 -23.29 -14.80 -6.93
N VAL A 217 -22.66 -13.74 -6.46
CA VAL A 217 -21.39 -13.23 -6.97
C VAL A 217 -20.50 -12.87 -5.80
N CYS A 218 -19.35 -13.52 -5.65
CA CYS A 218 -18.40 -13.23 -4.57
C CYS A 218 -16.96 -13.24 -5.10
N THR A 219 -16.02 -12.64 -4.39
CA THR A 219 -14.59 -12.90 -4.66
C THR A 219 -14.17 -14.18 -3.95
N PHE A 220 -13.75 -15.19 -4.71
CA PHE A 220 -13.22 -16.44 -4.13
C PHE A 220 -11.76 -16.67 -4.55
N GLY A 221 -10.90 -16.85 -3.54
CA GLY A 221 -10.20 -18.12 -3.38
C GLY A 221 -9.05 -18.52 -4.32
N PHE A 222 -8.46 -17.64 -5.14
CA PHE A 222 -7.15 -17.96 -5.75
C PHE A 222 -5.94 -17.68 -4.82
N GLY A 223 -6.12 -17.76 -3.50
CA GLY A 223 -5.02 -17.64 -2.53
C GLY A 223 -4.34 -16.25 -2.49
N LEU A 224 -5.08 -15.20 -2.86
CA LEU A 224 -4.56 -13.83 -2.99
C LEU A 224 -4.91 -12.91 -1.81
N SER A 225 -5.87 -13.28 -0.97
CA SER A 225 -6.20 -12.60 0.28
C SER A 225 -5.39 -13.23 1.42
N ASN A 226 -4.55 -12.45 2.09
CA ASN A 226 -3.80 -12.93 3.25
C ASN A 226 -4.64 -12.90 4.55
N SER A 227 -5.86 -12.37 4.47
CA SER A 227 -6.77 -12.25 5.62
C SER A 227 -8.24 -12.27 5.17
N ALA A 228 -9.12 -12.74 6.05
CA ALA A 228 -10.56 -12.78 5.78
C ALA A 228 -11.20 -11.39 5.60
N SER A 229 -10.55 -10.33 6.09
CA SER A 229 -11.01 -8.94 5.96
C SER A 229 -10.74 -8.30 4.59
N GLU A 230 -10.10 -9.03 3.66
CA GLU A 230 -9.75 -8.51 2.34
C GLU A 230 -10.77 -8.86 1.24
N TYR A 231 -11.71 -9.78 1.47
CA TYR A 231 -12.61 -10.29 0.42
C TYR A 231 -13.52 -9.19 -0.16
N GLY A 232 -14.32 -8.52 0.68
CA GLY A 232 -15.19 -7.44 0.21
C GLY A 232 -14.44 -6.28 -0.44
N ASN A 233 -13.23 -5.99 0.04
CA ASN A 233 -12.35 -4.99 -0.56
C ASN A 233 -11.85 -5.40 -1.95
N GLN A 234 -11.60 -6.69 -2.18
CA GLN A 234 -11.27 -7.22 -3.50
C GLN A 234 -12.45 -7.15 -4.45
N LEU A 235 -13.67 -7.43 -3.98
CA LEU A 235 -14.87 -7.32 -4.81
C LEU A 235 -15.12 -5.87 -5.23
N ALA A 236 -15.05 -4.93 -4.28
CA ALA A 236 -15.14 -3.51 -4.56
C ALA A 236 -14.05 -3.06 -5.55
N GLY A 237 -12.80 -3.49 -5.34
CA GLY A 237 -11.69 -3.19 -6.26
C GLY A 237 -11.93 -3.72 -7.68
N ALA A 238 -12.41 -4.96 -7.82
CA ALA A 238 -12.71 -5.56 -9.12
C ALA A 238 -13.79 -4.79 -9.90
N ILE A 239 -14.80 -4.28 -9.18
CA ILE A 239 -15.86 -3.43 -9.74
C ILE A 239 -15.31 -2.03 -10.09
N GLU A 240 -14.48 -1.46 -9.22
CA GLU A 240 -13.87 -0.13 -9.41
C GLU A 240 -12.94 -0.06 -10.63
N THR A 241 -12.14 -1.12 -10.87
CA THR A 241 -11.19 -1.18 -11.99
C THR A 241 -11.86 -1.48 -13.32
N GLY A 242 -13.01 -2.16 -13.31
CA GLY A 242 -13.66 -2.69 -14.50
C GLY A 242 -12.85 -3.85 -15.10
N GLY A 243 -13.51 -4.99 -15.32
CA GLY A 243 -12.86 -6.18 -15.86
C GLY A 243 -12.36 -7.14 -14.76
N ALA A 244 -13.16 -8.18 -14.52
CA ALA A 244 -12.79 -9.33 -13.72
C ALA A 244 -13.05 -10.62 -14.51
N ILE A 245 -12.21 -11.63 -14.28
CA ILE A 245 -12.46 -12.96 -14.82
C ILE A 245 -13.50 -13.63 -13.92
N LEU A 246 -14.65 -13.93 -14.51
CA LEU A 246 -15.68 -14.71 -13.83
C LEU A 246 -15.34 -16.20 -13.85
N LEU A 247 -15.23 -16.78 -12.68
CA LEU A 247 -15.13 -18.21 -12.44
C LEU A 247 -16.51 -18.74 -12.10
N ARG A 248 -16.86 -19.94 -12.57
CA ARG A 248 -18.18 -20.51 -12.34
C ARG A 248 -18.12 -21.66 -11.37
N ARG A 249 -19.06 -21.66 -10.43
CA ARG A 249 -19.19 -22.76 -9.46
C ARG A 249 -20.21 -23.83 -9.87
N THR A 250 -21.19 -23.45 -10.70
CA THR A 250 -22.30 -24.30 -11.16
C THR A 250 -22.39 -24.32 -12.68
N GLU A 251 -22.90 -25.41 -13.24
CA GLU A 251 -23.23 -25.48 -14.67
C GLU A 251 -24.37 -24.51 -15.00
N GLY A 252 -24.25 -23.76 -16.10
CA GLY A 252 -25.19 -22.70 -16.48
C GLY A 252 -24.60 -21.70 -17.47
N ALA A 253 -25.43 -20.80 -17.98
CA ALA A 253 -25.08 -19.95 -19.12
C ALA A 253 -24.04 -18.88 -18.81
N HIS A 254 -23.64 -18.23 -19.89
CA HIS A 254 -22.53 -17.29 -19.91
C HIS A 254 -22.96 -15.87 -19.58
N ILE A 255 -23.10 -15.57 -18.29
CA ILE A 255 -23.11 -14.17 -17.85
C ILE A 255 -21.67 -13.64 -17.79
N SER A 256 -21.42 -12.52 -18.46
CA SER A 256 -20.17 -11.77 -18.36
C SER A 256 -20.16 -10.89 -17.12
N PHE A 257 -18.99 -10.41 -16.70
CA PHE A 257 -18.90 -9.49 -15.56
C PHE A 257 -19.70 -8.21 -15.83
N ASP A 258 -19.62 -7.66 -17.04
CA ASP A 258 -20.39 -6.47 -17.41
C ASP A 258 -21.90 -6.72 -17.33
N GLN A 259 -22.38 -7.90 -17.77
CA GLN A 259 -23.78 -8.27 -17.65
C GLN A 259 -24.25 -8.43 -16.20
N VAL A 260 -23.38 -8.94 -15.32
CA VAL A 260 -23.63 -8.96 -13.87
C VAL A 260 -23.83 -7.54 -13.34
N LEU A 261 -22.91 -6.62 -13.64
CA LEU A 261 -22.95 -5.24 -13.13
C LEU A 261 -24.09 -4.40 -13.71
N GLN A 262 -24.53 -4.71 -14.93
CA GLN A 262 -25.64 -4.04 -15.61
C GLN A 262 -27.01 -4.66 -15.28
N HIS A 263 -27.04 -5.71 -14.46
CA HIS A 263 -28.30 -6.37 -14.10
C HIS A 263 -29.25 -5.37 -13.40
N PRO A 264 -30.53 -5.28 -13.83
CA PRO A 264 -31.45 -4.26 -13.30
C PRO A 264 -31.78 -4.46 -11.82
N GLU A 265 -31.82 -5.73 -11.37
CA GLU A 265 -32.02 -6.10 -9.97
C GLU A 265 -30.71 -6.66 -9.40
N ILE A 266 -29.84 -5.76 -8.94
CA ILE A 266 -28.55 -6.08 -8.33
C ILE A 266 -28.54 -5.66 -6.85
N HIS A 267 -28.32 -6.63 -5.97
CA HIS A 267 -28.37 -6.46 -4.52
C HIS A 267 -27.01 -6.71 -3.89
N PHE A 268 -26.72 -6.05 -2.77
CA PHE A 268 -25.55 -6.32 -1.94
C PHE A 268 -25.96 -7.01 -0.64
N TRP A 269 -25.20 -8.04 -0.27
CA TRP A 269 -25.26 -8.73 1.00
C TRP A 269 -23.84 -8.92 1.55
N GLY A 270 -23.53 -8.23 2.63
CA GLY A 270 -22.28 -8.34 3.37
C GLY A 270 -22.53 -8.54 4.87
N ASP A 271 -21.47 -8.49 5.66
CA ASP A 271 -21.59 -8.52 7.12
C ASP A 271 -22.41 -7.29 7.59
N LEU A 272 -23.16 -7.45 8.68
CA LEU A 272 -23.84 -6.34 9.34
C LEU A 272 -22.86 -5.70 10.32
N ASP A 273 -21.90 -4.98 9.76
CA ASP A 273 -20.87 -4.23 10.50
C ASP A 273 -20.46 -2.95 9.76
N ILE A 274 -19.51 -2.20 10.33
CA ILE A 274 -19.04 -0.95 9.73
C ILE A 274 -18.30 -1.20 8.40
N ALA A 275 -17.50 -2.26 8.30
CA ALA A 275 -16.71 -2.57 7.11
C ALA A 275 -17.59 -2.99 5.92
N GLY A 276 -18.58 -3.85 6.13
CA GLY A 276 -19.57 -4.25 5.12
C GLY A 276 -20.31 -3.05 4.55
N MET A 277 -20.65 -2.07 5.39
CA MET A 277 -21.27 -0.81 4.95
C MET A 277 -20.30 0.09 4.17
N GLN A 278 -19.00 0.09 4.50
CA GLN A 278 -17.98 0.78 3.69
C GLN A 278 -17.85 0.16 2.30
N ILE A 279 -17.86 -1.17 2.22
CA ILE A 279 -17.81 -1.92 0.96
C ILE A 279 -19.04 -1.60 0.11
N PHE A 280 -20.23 -1.62 0.72
CA PHE A 280 -21.48 -1.26 0.04
C PHE A 280 -21.40 0.14 -0.60
N GLU A 281 -21.01 1.17 0.16
CA GLU A 281 -20.90 2.54 -0.36
C GLU A 281 -19.89 2.65 -1.51
N ARG A 282 -18.75 1.95 -1.40
CA ARG A 282 -17.75 1.92 -2.48
C ARG A 282 -18.32 1.32 -3.75
N ILE A 283 -18.98 0.17 -3.66
CA ILE A 283 -19.59 -0.49 -4.83
C ILE A 283 -20.73 0.38 -5.39
N ALA A 284 -21.59 0.93 -4.54
CA ALA A 284 -22.71 1.78 -4.95
C ALA A 284 -22.26 3.05 -5.67
N SER A 285 -21.04 3.55 -5.41
CA SER A 285 -20.45 4.67 -6.17
C SER A 285 -20.22 4.35 -7.65
N LYS A 286 -20.13 3.06 -8.01
CA LYS A 286 -19.94 2.55 -9.37
C LYS A 286 -21.21 1.93 -9.96
N ILE A 287 -22.11 1.45 -9.11
CA ILE A 287 -23.39 0.83 -9.49
C ILE A 287 -24.52 1.59 -8.78
N PRO A 288 -24.99 2.73 -9.32
CA PRO A 288 -25.91 3.62 -8.60
C PRO A 288 -27.26 2.97 -8.25
N HIS A 289 -27.72 2.01 -9.06
CA HIS A 289 -28.96 1.26 -8.84
C HIS A 289 -28.81 0.04 -7.91
N LEU A 290 -27.62 -0.16 -7.33
CA LEU A 290 -27.39 -1.19 -6.31
C LEU A 290 -28.30 -0.95 -5.08
N LYS A 291 -28.93 -2.03 -4.61
CA LYS A 291 -29.82 -2.04 -3.44
C LYS A 291 -29.26 -2.96 -2.35
N LEU A 292 -29.65 -2.76 -1.09
CA LEU A 292 -29.36 -3.73 -0.04
C LEU A 292 -30.31 -4.93 -0.14
N SER A 293 -29.76 -6.13 0.01
CA SER A 293 -30.54 -7.38 0.01
C SER A 293 -31.40 -7.51 1.26
N ALA A 294 -32.60 -8.06 1.15
CA ALA A 294 -33.42 -8.41 2.30
C ALA A 294 -32.79 -9.49 3.20
N LEU A 295 -31.68 -10.12 2.78
CA LEU A 295 -30.88 -11.02 3.63
C LEU A 295 -30.30 -10.33 4.88
N TYR A 296 -30.33 -9.00 4.95
CA TYR A 296 -30.05 -8.26 6.18
C TYR A 296 -31.19 -8.36 7.23
N GLU A 297 -32.42 -8.70 6.86
CA GLU A 297 -33.55 -8.80 7.80
C GLU A 297 -33.30 -9.78 8.96
N PRO A 298 -32.92 -11.05 8.72
CA PRO A 298 -32.56 -11.97 9.80
C PRO A 298 -31.38 -11.48 10.64
N MET A 299 -30.42 -10.76 10.02
CA MET A 299 -29.27 -10.19 10.73
C MET A 299 -29.68 -9.01 11.65
N ILE A 300 -30.58 -8.15 11.19
CA ILE A 300 -31.18 -7.06 11.97
C ILE A 300 -32.00 -7.63 13.14
N GLN A 301 -32.71 -8.75 12.94
CA GLN A 301 -33.39 -9.43 14.04
C GLN A 301 -32.38 -10.01 15.04
N ALA A 302 -31.30 -10.62 14.55
CA ALA A 302 -30.27 -11.21 15.39
C ALA A 302 -29.50 -10.17 16.23
N VAL A 303 -29.19 -8.99 15.67
CA VAL A 303 -28.42 -7.95 16.39
C VAL A 303 -29.19 -7.37 17.58
N ALA A 304 -30.53 -7.46 17.57
CA ALA A 304 -31.37 -7.08 18.69
C ALA A 304 -31.25 -8.05 19.88
N LEU A 305 -30.83 -9.30 19.64
CA LEU A 305 -30.73 -10.35 20.64
C LEU A 305 -29.28 -10.50 21.15
N PRO A 306 -29.04 -10.56 22.47
CA PRO A 306 -27.69 -10.70 23.01
C PRO A 306 -26.89 -11.91 22.48
N ALA A 307 -27.55 -13.02 22.14
CA ALA A 307 -26.92 -14.23 21.64
C ALA A 307 -26.63 -14.22 20.13
N GLY A 308 -27.25 -13.29 19.37
CA GLY A 308 -27.16 -13.22 17.91
C GLY A 308 -26.18 -12.17 17.39
N ARG A 309 -25.28 -11.67 18.27
CA ARG A 309 -24.41 -10.52 17.97
C ARG A 309 -23.07 -10.63 18.68
N HIS A 310 -22.07 -9.92 18.17
CA HIS A 310 -20.75 -9.84 18.80
C HIS A 310 -20.23 -8.39 18.87
N PRO A 311 -19.35 -8.06 19.83
CA PRO A 311 -18.72 -6.75 19.90
C PRO A 311 -17.54 -6.62 18.93
N TYR A 312 -17.09 -5.40 18.68
CA TYR A 312 -15.88 -5.11 17.89
C TYR A 312 -14.59 -5.38 18.68
N VAL A 313 -14.20 -6.64 18.79
CA VAL A 313 -13.01 -7.08 19.53
C VAL A 313 -12.13 -8.03 18.72
N ALA A 314 -10.91 -8.26 19.20
CA ALA A 314 -9.91 -9.06 18.50
C ALA A 314 -10.33 -10.52 18.30
N ALA A 315 -11.04 -11.10 19.26
CA ALA A 315 -11.49 -12.50 19.21
C ALA A 315 -12.41 -12.81 18.01
N VAL A 316 -13.10 -11.80 17.49
CA VAL A 316 -13.98 -11.91 16.30
C VAL A 316 -13.37 -11.23 15.07
N GLY A 317 -12.10 -10.79 15.14
CA GLY A 317 -11.41 -10.20 13.99
C GLY A 317 -11.89 -8.82 13.56
N LYS A 318 -12.70 -8.12 14.38
CA LYS A 318 -13.31 -6.83 14.02
C LYS A 318 -12.66 -5.61 14.71
N THR A 319 -11.47 -5.77 15.29
CA THR A 319 -10.75 -4.66 15.95
C THR A 319 -10.38 -3.57 14.95
N GLY A 320 -10.62 -2.31 15.32
CA GLY A 320 -10.12 -1.15 14.58
C GLY A 320 -11.01 -0.68 13.44
N GLN A 321 -12.20 -1.27 13.26
CA GLN A 321 -13.24 -0.68 12.42
C GLN A 321 -13.66 0.68 13.01
N LYS A 322 -13.77 1.70 12.15
CA LYS A 322 -14.03 3.08 12.54
C LYS A 322 -15.21 3.63 11.75
N PRO A 323 -16.08 4.45 12.38
CA PRO A 323 -17.13 5.16 11.67
C PRO A 323 -16.57 5.94 10.48
N PHE A 324 -17.36 6.01 9.41
CA PHE A 324 -17.00 6.71 8.18
C PHE A 324 -18.15 7.60 7.71
N ARG A 325 -17.85 8.52 6.79
CA ARG A 325 -18.88 9.34 6.17
C ARG A 325 -19.55 8.53 5.06
N PHE A 326 -20.85 8.34 5.18
CA PHE A 326 -21.69 7.69 4.18
C PHE A 326 -22.54 8.73 3.44
N THR A 327 -22.97 8.39 2.23
CA THR A 327 -23.76 9.29 1.38
C THR A 327 -25.19 8.82 1.20
N ARG A 328 -25.45 7.53 1.40
CA ARG A 328 -26.78 6.95 1.19
C ARG A 328 -27.54 6.77 2.50
N SER A 329 -28.86 6.97 2.44
CA SER A 329 -29.74 6.82 3.60
C SER A 329 -29.84 5.37 4.09
N ASP A 330 -29.78 4.41 3.16
CA ASP A 330 -29.87 2.98 3.44
C ASP A 330 -28.63 2.47 4.19
N THR A 331 -27.43 2.96 3.84
CA THR A 331 -26.21 2.77 4.64
C THR A 331 -26.38 3.30 6.06
N GLY A 332 -26.89 4.52 6.20
CA GLY A 332 -27.10 5.16 7.50
C GLY A 332 -28.06 4.36 8.40
N ALA A 333 -29.12 3.79 7.82
CA ALA A 333 -30.07 2.95 8.54
C ALA A 333 -29.42 1.66 9.05
N LEU A 334 -28.66 0.94 8.21
CA LEU A 334 -27.95 -0.26 8.66
C LEU A 334 -26.87 0.05 9.70
N LEU A 335 -26.12 1.14 9.53
CA LEU A 335 -25.14 1.58 10.52
C LEU A 335 -25.77 1.90 11.88
N GLY A 336 -27.06 2.29 11.93
CA GLY A 336 -27.82 2.44 13.16
C GLY A 336 -27.90 1.16 14.00
N HIS A 337 -27.80 -0.01 13.36
CA HIS A 337 -27.73 -1.31 14.03
C HIS A 337 -26.30 -1.71 14.43
N CYS A 338 -25.28 -1.05 13.88
CA CYS A 338 -23.88 -1.45 13.97
C CYS A 338 -23.04 -0.63 14.96
N ASP A 339 -23.64 0.24 15.79
CA ASP A 339 -22.90 1.16 16.68
C ASP A 339 -21.99 0.43 17.68
N LYS A 340 -22.49 -0.64 18.29
CA LYS A 340 -21.77 -1.42 19.32
C LYS A 340 -21.59 -2.88 18.98
N TRP A 341 -22.45 -3.39 18.11
CA TRP A 341 -22.59 -4.80 17.82
C TRP A 341 -22.50 -5.01 16.32
N ALA A 342 -22.08 -6.21 15.95
CA ALA A 342 -22.04 -6.68 14.58
C ALA A 342 -22.61 -8.09 14.49
N VAL A 343 -22.95 -8.49 13.27
CA VAL A 343 -23.43 -9.82 12.93
C VAL A 343 -22.79 -10.26 11.62
N ASP A 344 -22.15 -11.42 11.63
CA ASP A 344 -21.55 -12.02 10.43
C ASP A 344 -22.62 -12.70 9.56
N GLN A 345 -22.38 -12.76 8.24
CA GLN A 345 -23.34 -13.32 7.26
C GLN A 345 -23.76 -14.77 7.53
N GLU A 346 -22.90 -15.56 8.19
CA GLU A 346 -23.11 -16.99 8.45
C GLU A 346 -24.32 -17.30 9.34
N ILE A 347 -24.91 -16.30 10.00
CA ILE A 347 -26.15 -16.50 10.77
C ILE A 347 -27.37 -16.75 9.88
N VAL A 348 -27.33 -16.30 8.61
CA VAL A 348 -28.44 -16.41 7.67
C VAL A 348 -28.62 -17.87 7.26
N SER A 349 -29.80 -18.42 7.54
CA SER A 349 -30.11 -19.83 7.29
C SER A 349 -30.49 -20.09 5.83
N GLU A 350 -30.56 -21.37 5.45
CA GLU A 350 -31.08 -21.75 4.15
C GLU A 350 -32.54 -21.29 3.96
N HIS A 351 -33.34 -21.31 5.02
CA HIS A 351 -34.73 -20.83 4.96
C HIS A 351 -34.78 -19.33 4.67
N ASP A 352 -33.91 -18.55 5.30
CA ASP A 352 -33.81 -17.11 5.06
C ASP A 352 -33.38 -16.81 3.61
N LEU A 353 -32.43 -17.59 3.08
CA LEU A 353 -32.00 -17.49 1.67
C LEU A 353 -33.18 -17.70 0.71
N GLN A 354 -34.04 -18.68 0.99
CA GLN A 354 -35.21 -18.97 0.16
C GLN A 354 -36.24 -17.83 0.17
N ILE A 355 -36.43 -17.19 1.31
CA ILE A 355 -37.42 -16.13 1.47
C ILE A 355 -36.89 -14.79 0.96
N HIS A 356 -35.65 -14.44 1.29
CA HIS A 356 -35.14 -13.07 1.21
C HIS A 356 -34.16 -12.80 0.06
N ALA A 357 -33.53 -13.81 -0.56
CA ALA A 357 -32.44 -13.59 -1.51
C ALA A 357 -32.80 -12.65 -2.68
N GLY A 358 -33.99 -12.82 -3.26
CA GLY A 358 -34.47 -11.99 -4.38
C GLY A 358 -35.10 -10.65 -3.98
N ALA A 359 -35.25 -10.37 -2.69
CA ALA A 359 -35.97 -9.20 -2.21
C ALA A 359 -35.02 -8.05 -1.83
N VAL A 360 -35.55 -6.83 -1.93
CA VAL A 360 -34.87 -5.61 -1.48
C VAL A 360 -35.21 -5.36 -0.02
N LEU A 361 -34.20 -5.04 0.78
CA LEU A 361 -34.38 -4.67 2.18
C LEU A 361 -35.35 -3.50 2.31
N GLN A 362 -36.42 -3.69 3.08
CA GLN A 362 -37.37 -2.63 3.40
C GLN A 362 -37.01 -2.03 4.76
N LEU A 363 -36.22 -0.95 4.74
CA LEU A 363 -35.87 -0.19 5.94
C LEU A 363 -37.08 0.64 6.37
N ARG A 364 -37.63 0.33 7.54
CA ARG A 364 -38.78 1.04 8.14
C ARG A 364 -38.33 2.18 9.05
#